data_AF-A0A9P3AXM6-F1
#
_entry.id   AF-A0A9P3AXM6-F1
#
_cell.length_a   1.000
_cell.length_b   1.000
_cell.length_c   1.000
_cell.angle_alpha   90.00
_cell.angle_beta   90.00
_cell.angle_gamma   90.00
#
_symmetry.space_group_name_H-M   'P 1'
#
loop_
_entity.id
_entity.type
_entity.pdbx_description
1 polymer ?
#
loop_
_entity_poly.entity_id
_entity_poly.type
_entity_poly.pdbx_seq_one_letter_code
_entity_poly.pdbx_strand_id
1 'polypeptide(L)'
;MHAVQGLALVIILSVTGCASVLTPRYTTEVEVVTARGEPGTRRDNGDGTFTLEYPTQPDGTTCLMLQVDATGQVLKQWDALDDDTLDLVKPGMYKDEVARLLGARRSEKVFPASGDEVWDWKVARDGTLFSVRFVRGKIENVAYVYPRPRYDHDDRFWGPAMFYPAVGFYLWSMDMRFRGRHWGGNWRHGGGHIGGGHRRK
;
A
#
# COMPACT_ATOMS: atom_id res chain seq x y z
N MET A 1 -8.09 -39.81 61.99
CA MET A 1 -6.80 -39.37 61.39
C MET A 1 -6.99 -39.37 59.87
N HIS A 2 -7.22 -38.20 59.28
CA HIS A 2 -7.52 -38.04 57.86
C HIS A 2 -6.22 -37.95 57.06
N ALA A 3 -5.93 -38.98 56.26
CA ALA A 3 -4.71 -39.05 55.46
C ALA A 3 -4.91 -38.35 54.11
N VAL A 4 -4.31 -37.16 54.03
CA VAL A 4 -3.57 -36.59 52.90
C VAL A 4 -4.29 -36.45 51.55
N GLN A 5 -4.62 -35.18 51.28
CA GLN A 5 -4.95 -34.60 49.99
C GLN A 5 -3.86 -34.87 48.94
N GLY A 6 -4.19 -35.60 47.88
CA GLY A 6 -3.41 -35.66 46.64
C GLY A 6 -4.02 -34.71 45.61
N LEU A 7 -3.72 -33.42 45.72
CA LEU A 7 -4.11 -32.43 44.70
C LEU A 7 -3.20 -32.60 43.48
N ALA A 8 -3.63 -33.43 42.53
CA ALA A 8 -2.97 -33.59 41.24
C ALA A 8 -3.20 -32.33 40.38
N LEU A 9 -2.23 -31.43 40.38
CA LEU A 9 -2.23 -30.20 39.60
C LEU A 9 -1.78 -30.53 38.17
N VAL A 10 -2.75 -30.82 37.29
CA VAL A 10 -2.51 -31.02 35.86
C VAL A 10 -2.30 -29.65 35.21
N ILE A 11 -1.05 -29.30 34.96
CA ILE A 11 -0.66 -28.11 34.19
C ILE A 11 -0.88 -28.45 32.71
N ILE A 12 -2.00 -28.00 32.13
CA ILE A 12 -2.25 -28.05 30.68
C ILE A 12 -1.43 -26.94 30.03
N LEU A 13 -0.28 -27.32 29.47
CA LEU A 13 0.59 -26.44 28.67
C LEU A 13 -0.11 -26.17 27.33
N SER A 14 -0.89 -25.10 27.27
CA SER A 14 -1.56 -24.68 26.03
C SER A 14 -0.54 -23.93 25.17
N VAL A 15 0.13 -24.64 24.26
CA VAL A 15 0.96 -24.00 23.24
C VAL A 15 0.02 -23.37 22.22
N THR A 16 -0.44 -22.16 22.49
CA THR A 16 -1.07 -21.31 21.48
C THR A 16 0.03 -20.67 20.65
N GLY A 17 0.68 -21.47 19.80
CA GLY A 17 1.60 -20.95 18.80
C GLY A 17 0.79 -20.25 17.72
N CYS A 18 0.88 -18.92 17.63
CA CYS A 18 0.48 -18.21 16.42
C CYS A 18 1.31 -18.79 15.27
N ALA A 19 0.69 -19.60 14.42
CA ALA A 19 1.29 -20.00 13.16
C ALA A 19 1.34 -18.76 12.26
N SER A 20 2.39 -17.96 12.39
CA SER A 20 2.80 -17.07 11.31
C SER A 20 3.01 -17.97 10.10
N VAL A 21 2.12 -17.87 9.11
CA VAL A 21 2.24 -18.62 7.85
C VAL A 21 3.53 -18.14 7.19
N LEU A 22 4.61 -18.88 7.42
CA LEU A 22 5.89 -18.63 6.78
C LEU A 22 5.73 -19.07 5.33
N THR A 23 5.99 -18.16 4.40
CA THR A 23 6.13 -18.53 3.00
C THR A 23 7.27 -19.57 2.90
N PRO A 24 7.00 -20.79 2.37
CA PRO A 24 8.03 -21.80 2.21
C PRO A 24 9.22 -21.24 1.44
N ARG A 25 10.44 -21.52 1.90
CA ARG A 25 11.66 -21.16 1.17
C ARG A 25 12.01 -22.27 0.20
N TYR A 26 12.17 -21.91 -1.06
CA TYR A 26 12.60 -22.82 -2.12
C TYR A 26 14.11 -22.68 -2.35
N THR A 27 14.73 -23.78 -2.75
CA THR A 27 16.17 -23.84 -3.06
C THR A 27 16.45 -23.98 -4.55
N THR A 28 15.49 -24.51 -5.31
CA THR A 28 15.61 -24.71 -6.76
C THR A 28 14.35 -24.31 -7.50
N GLU A 29 14.50 -23.96 -8.77
CA GLU A 29 13.39 -23.70 -9.68
C GLU A 29 12.46 -24.91 -9.81
N VAL A 30 13.02 -26.12 -9.91
CA VAL A 30 12.24 -27.37 -10.02
C VAL A 30 11.33 -27.57 -8.80
N GLU A 31 11.84 -27.26 -7.60
CA GLU A 31 11.07 -27.37 -6.36
C GLU A 31 9.87 -26.40 -6.36
N VAL A 32 10.09 -25.13 -6.73
CA VAL A 32 8.98 -24.15 -6.77
C VAL A 32 7.98 -24.47 -7.87
N VAL A 33 8.43 -24.91 -9.04
CA VAL A 33 7.53 -25.32 -10.14
C VAL A 33 6.71 -26.54 -9.76
N THR A 34 7.29 -27.51 -9.06
CA THR A 34 6.55 -28.68 -8.56
C THR A 34 5.50 -28.26 -7.52
N ALA A 35 5.82 -27.29 -6.66
CA ALA A 35 4.93 -26.85 -5.59
C ALA A 35 3.84 -25.87 -6.05
N ARG A 36 4.11 -25.04 -7.07
CA ARG A 36 3.26 -23.90 -7.47
C ARG A 36 2.83 -23.90 -8.93
N GLY A 37 3.39 -24.78 -9.76
CA GLY A 37 3.24 -24.74 -11.21
C GLY A 37 4.20 -23.76 -11.89
N GLU A 38 3.98 -23.54 -13.18
CA GLU A 38 4.76 -22.58 -13.97
C GLU A 38 4.57 -21.14 -13.44
N PRO A 39 5.63 -20.31 -13.47
CA PRO A 39 5.53 -18.91 -13.08
C PRO A 39 4.62 -18.15 -14.05
N GLY A 40 3.90 -17.16 -13.55
CA GLY A 40 3.09 -16.27 -14.40
C GLY A 40 3.97 -15.43 -15.32
N THR A 41 5.20 -15.14 -14.91
CA THR A 41 6.20 -14.47 -15.75
C THR A 41 7.61 -14.94 -15.37
N ARG A 42 8.44 -15.20 -16.38
CA ARG A 42 9.89 -15.35 -16.24
C ARG A 42 10.56 -14.13 -16.88
N ARG A 43 11.32 -13.37 -16.10
CA ARG A 43 12.01 -12.16 -16.59
C ARG A 43 13.52 -12.34 -16.55
N ASP A 44 14.18 -12.01 -17.65
CA ASP A 44 15.64 -11.89 -17.71
C ASP A 44 16.12 -10.59 -17.03
N ASN A 45 17.11 -10.71 -16.14
CA ASN A 45 17.73 -9.58 -15.46
C ASN A 45 18.93 -9.01 -16.22
N GLY A 46 19.43 -9.70 -17.26
CA GLY A 46 20.54 -9.28 -18.11
C GLY A 46 21.93 -9.65 -17.58
N ASP A 47 22.01 -10.23 -16.38
CA ASP A 47 23.23 -10.69 -15.70
C ASP A 47 23.37 -12.23 -15.69
N GLY A 48 22.54 -12.93 -16.48
CA GLY A 48 22.45 -14.39 -16.49
C GLY A 48 21.55 -14.97 -15.40
N THR A 49 20.91 -14.12 -14.58
CA THR A 49 19.85 -14.53 -13.65
C THR A 49 18.47 -14.27 -14.22
N PHE A 50 17.49 -15.03 -13.74
CA PHE A 50 16.09 -14.86 -14.08
C PHE A 50 15.28 -14.58 -12.83
N THR A 51 14.24 -13.77 -12.95
CA THR A 51 13.24 -13.57 -11.90
C THR A 51 11.95 -14.29 -12.30
N LEU A 52 11.50 -15.20 -11.44
CA LEU A 52 10.23 -15.91 -11.56
C LEU A 52 9.17 -15.20 -10.73
N GLU A 53 8.02 -14.92 -11.34
CA GLU A 53 6.92 -14.20 -10.69
C GLU A 53 5.72 -15.12 -10.49
N TYR A 54 5.24 -15.17 -9.25
CA TYR A 54 4.03 -15.89 -8.86
C TYR A 54 3.04 -14.92 -8.22
N PRO A 55 2.32 -14.12 -9.02
CA PRO A 55 1.32 -13.18 -8.53
C PRO A 55 0.06 -13.90 -8.06
N THR A 56 -0.54 -13.39 -6.99
CA THR A 56 -1.89 -13.79 -6.55
C THR A 56 -2.96 -12.77 -6.97
N GLN A 57 -2.56 -11.68 -7.64
CA GLN A 57 -3.45 -10.68 -8.23
C GLN A 57 -4.38 -11.31 -9.30
N PRO A 58 -5.56 -10.73 -9.57
CA PRO A 58 -6.10 -9.47 -9.02
C PRO A 58 -6.77 -9.59 -7.64
N ASP A 59 -6.98 -10.81 -7.15
CA ASP A 59 -7.79 -11.08 -5.95
C ASP A 59 -6.97 -11.25 -4.67
N GLY A 60 -5.73 -11.75 -4.78
CA GLY A 60 -4.78 -11.90 -3.70
C GLY A 60 -3.96 -10.63 -3.44
N THR A 61 -3.01 -10.73 -2.49
CA THR A 61 -2.27 -9.59 -1.94
C THR A 61 -0.75 -9.75 -1.99
N THR A 62 -0.26 -10.82 -2.61
CA THR A 62 1.16 -11.18 -2.64
C THR A 62 1.63 -11.40 -4.08
N CYS A 63 2.92 -11.21 -4.31
CA CYS A 63 3.59 -11.60 -5.53
C CYS A 63 4.95 -12.20 -5.17
N LEU A 64 4.99 -13.54 -5.07
CA LEU A 64 6.23 -14.23 -4.75
C LEU A 64 7.20 -14.10 -5.92
N MET A 65 8.38 -13.57 -5.62
CA MET A 65 9.48 -13.41 -6.55
C MET A 65 10.61 -14.36 -6.16
N LEU A 66 11.17 -15.06 -7.15
CA LEU A 66 12.38 -15.85 -6.99
C LEU A 66 13.41 -15.43 -8.02
N GLN A 67 14.58 -15.00 -7.58
CA GLN A 67 15.73 -14.84 -8.46
C GLN A 67 16.47 -16.17 -8.53
N VAL A 68 16.64 -16.70 -9.75
CA VAL A 68 17.34 -17.95 -10.02
C VAL A 68 18.53 -17.72 -10.94
N ASP A 69 19.58 -18.51 -10.77
CA ASP A 69 20.71 -18.51 -11.71
C ASP A 69 20.43 -19.38 -12.95
N ALA A 70 21.38 -19.41 -13.89
CA ALA A 70 21.29 -20.24 -15.10
C ALA A 70 21.24 -21.77 -14.82
N THR A 71 21.59 -22.22 -13.62
CA THR A 71 21.50 -23.62 -13.19
C THR A 71 20.15 -23.96 -12.54
N GLY A 72 19.31 -22.95 -12.30
CA GLY A 72 18.02 -23.10 -11.62
C GLY A 72 18.12 -23.08 -10.10
N GLN A 73 19.24 -22.65 -9.51
CA GLN A 73 19.35 -22.45 -8.06
C GLN A 73 18.70 -21.12 -7.66
N VAL A 74 17.92 -21.14 -6.57
CA VAL A 74 17.30 -19.93 -6.02
C VAL A 74 18.35 -19.13 -5.24
N LEU A 75 18.65 -17.93 -5.72
CA LEU A 75 19.57 -16.99 -5.10
C LEU A 75 18.86 -16.09 -4.07
N LYS A 76 17.64 -15.67 -4.39
CA LYS A 76 16.84 -14.77 -3.56
C LYS A 76 15.36 -15.10 -3.68
N GLN A 77 14.64 -14.98 -2.57
CA GLN A 77 13.19 -15.12 -2.51
C GLN A 77 12.59 -14.00 -1.65
N TRP A 78 11.56 -13.31 -2.16
CA TRP A 78 10.85 -12.24 -1.45
C TRP A 78 9.41 -12.12 -1.96
N ASP A 79 8.58 -11.33 -1.26
CA ASP A 79 7.27 -10.94 -1.74
C ASP A 79 7.36 -9.51 -2.28
N ALA A 80 7.11 -9.32 -3.57
CA ALA A 80 7.19 -8.00 -4.18
C ALA A 80 6.14 -6.99 -3.67
N LEU A 81 5.11 -7.46 -2.96
CA LEU A 81 4.08 -6.60 -2.36
C LEU A 81 4.24 -6.46 -0.84
N ASP A 82 5.41 -6.80 -0.29
CA ASP A 82 5.75 -6.47 1.09
C ASP A 82 6.02 -4.97 1.30
N ASP A 83 5.88 -4.50 2.54
CA ASP A 83 6.03 -3.08 2.88
C ASP A 83 7.42 -2.55 2.51
N ASP A 84 8.48 -3.36 2.66
CA ASP A 84 9.86 -2.99 2.32
C ASP A 84 10.03 -2.72 0.82
N THR A 85 9.48 -3.57 -0.05
CA THR A 85 9.54 -3.40 -1.51
C THR A 85 8.65 -2.24 -1.97
N LEU A 86 7.45 -2.11 -1.39
CA LEU A 86 6.54 -0.99 -1.68
C LEU A 86 7.19 0.36 -1.35
N ASP A 87 7.97 0.42 -0.26
CA ASP A 87 8.71 1.62 0.12
C ASP A 87 9.83 1.98 -0.86
N LEU A 88 10.32 1.05 -1.68
CA LEU A 88 11.29 1.37 -2.73
C LEU A 88 10.65 2.20 -3.86
N VAL A 89 9.33 2.15 -4.06
CA VAL A 89 8.67 2.84 -5.18
C VAL A 89 8.54 4.35 -4.89
N LYS A 90 9.31 5.17 -5.61
CA LYS A 90 9.39 6.63 -5.39
C LYS A 90 9.08 7.46 -6.65
N PRO A 91 8.58 8.70 -6.48
CA PRO A 91 8.41 9.63 -7.59
C PRO A 91 9.67 9.78 -8.45
N GLY A 92 9.48 9.84 -9.77
CA GLY A 92 10.54 9.96 -10.76
C GLY A 92 10.97 8.63 -11.42
N MET A 93 10.67 7.47 -10.84
CA MET A 93 10.92 6.15 -11.44
C MET A 93 10.11 5.94 -12.71
N TYR A 94 10.63 5.15 -13.64
CA TYR A 94 9.95 4.76 -14.87
C TYR A 94 9.02 3.56 -14.67
N LYS A 95 8.02 3.42 -15.54
CA LYS A 95 7.06 2.31 -15.53
C LYS A 95 7.72 0.93 -15.47
N ASP A 96 8.76 0.73 -16.27
CA ASP A 96 9.44 -0.58 -16.35
C ASP A 96 10.19 -0.92 -15.05
N GLU A 97 10.70 0.10 -14.34
CA GLU A 97 11.32 -0.10 -13.02
C GLU A 97 10.27 -0.58 -12.01
N VAL A 98 9.08 0.04 -12.00
CA VAL A 98 7.97 -0.38 -11.12
C VAL A 98 7.47 -1.77 -11.47
N ALA A 99 7.31 -2.08 -12.76
CA ALA A 99 6.91 -3.41 -13.21
C ALA A 99 7.93 -4.51 -12.87
N ARG A 100 9.22 -4.15 -12.78
CA ARG A 100 10.27 -5.07 -12.30
C ARG A 100 10.23 -5.26 -10.78
N LEU A 101 9.91 -4.22 -10.03
CA LEU A 101 9.83 -4.27 -8.56
C LEU A 101 8.59 -5.03 -8.07
N LEU A 102 7.42 -4.69 -8.61
CA LEU A 102 6.13 -5.13 -8.06
C LEU A 102 5.48 -6.31 -8.81
N GLY A 103 6.01 -6.68 -9.98
CA GLY A 103 5.45 -7.74 -10.82
C GLY A 103 4.07 -7.43 -11.38
N ALA A 104 3.25 -8.46 -11.54
CA ALA A 104 1.93 -8.33 -12.16
C ALA A 104 0.99 -7.42 -11.36
N ARG A 105 0.45 -6.41 -12.05
CA ARG A 105 -0.52 -5.44 -11.53
C ARG A 105 -1.94 -5.99 -11.52
N ARG A 106 -2.77 -5.51 -10.58
CA ARG A 106 -4.20 -5.82 -10.51
C ARG A 106 -4.96 -5.20 -11.67
N SER A 107 -4.72 -3.93 -11.91
CA SER A 107 -5.40 -3.14 -12.93
C SER A 107 -4.51 -2.04 -13.48
N GLU A 108 -4.80 -1.66 -14.70
CA GLU A 108 -4.18 -0.56 -15.41
C GLU A 108 -5.27 0.31 -16.02
N LYS A 109 -5.12 1.63 -15.90
CA LYS A 109 -6.03 2.59 -16.48
C LYS A 109 -5.27 3.73 -17.13
N VAL A 110 -5.51 3.93 -18.41
CA VAL A 110 -4.94 5.02 -19.20
C VAL A 110 -5.97 6.15 -19.35
N PHE A 111 -5.53 7.40 -19.24
CA PHE A 111 -6.33 8.62 -19.39
C PHE A 111 -5.99 9.29 -20.72
N PRO A 112 -6.76 9.09 -21.79
CA PRO A 112 -6.38 9.57 -23.13
C PRO A 112 -6.23 11.09 -23.23
N ALA A 113 -6.99 11.85 -22.43
CA ALA A 113 -6.98 13.30 -22.47
C ALA A 113 -5.65 13.91 -21.96
N SER A 114 -5.02 13.28 -20.97
CA SER A 114 -3.74 13.73 -20.41
C SER A 114 -2.55 12.86 -20.81
N GLY A 115 -2.80 11.63 -21.25
CA GLY A 115 -1.78 10.60 -21.47
C GLY A 115 -1.27 9.97 -20.17
N ASP A 116 -1.95 10.18 -19.04
CA ASP A 116 -1.55 9.60 -17.76
C ASP A 116 -1.99 8.16 -17.63
N GLU A 117 -1.35 7.43 -16.73
CA GLU A 117 -1.62 6.02 -16.50
C GLU A 117 -1.63 5.75 -15.00
N VAL A 118 -2.54 4.92 -14.53
CA VAL A 118 -2.66 4.54 -13.13
C VAL A 118 -2.64 3.03 -13.04
N TRP A 119 -1.70 2.50 -12.25
CA TRP A 119 -1.58 1.08 -11.94
C TRP A 119 -1.94 0.83 -10.49
N ASP A 120 -2.67 -0.23 -10.24
CA ASP A 120 -3.06 -0.63 -8.89
C ASP A 120 -2.58 -2.06 -8.57
N TRP A 121 -2.25 -2.29 -7.31
CA TRP A 121 -2.03 -3.60 -6.71
C TRP A 121 -2.86 -3.71 -5.44
N LYS A 122 -3.50 -4.85 -5.20
CA LYS A 122 -4.11 -5.12 -3.90
C LYS A 122 -3.02 -5.56 -2.93
N VAL A 123 -2.93 -4.93 -1.76
CA VAL A 123 -1.88 -5.23 -0.76
C VAL A 123 -2.50 -5.82 0.50
N ALA A 124 -1.67 -6.42 1.36
CA ALA A 124 -2.08 -7.08 2.59
C ALA A 124 -2.48 -6.09 3.71
N ARG A 125 -3.38 -5.15 3.40
CA ARG A 125 -3.95 -4.15 4.32
C ARG A 125 -5.44 -4.01 4.10
N ASP A 126 -6.26 -4.91 4.64
CA ASP A 126 -7.73 -4.79 4.70
C ASP A 126 -8.41 -4.31 3.40
N GLY A 127 -8.01 -4.85 2.24
CA GLY A 127 -8.59 -4.48 0.95
C GLY A 127 -8.08 -3.16 0.35
N THR A 128 -7.01 -2.59 0.91
CA THR A 128 -6.32 -1.41 0.41
C THR A 128 -5.61 -1.71 -0.91
N LEU A 129 -5.62 -0.71 -1.80
CA LEU A 129 -4.83 -0.72 -3.03
C LEU A 129 -3.59 0.15 -2.85
N PHE A 130 -2.46 -0.33 -3.33
CA PHE A 130 -1.31 0.50 -3.63
C PHE A 130 -1.44 1.01 -5.07
N SER A 131 -1.52 2.32 -5.25
CA SER A 131 -1.79 2.96 -6.54
C SER A 131 -0.63 3.84 -6.95
N VAL A 132 -0.20 3.71 -8.20
CA VAL A 132 0.90 4.47 -8.78
C VAL A 132 0.41 5.18 -10.03
N ARG A 133 0.50 6.52 -10.03
CA ARG A 133 0.18 7.35 -11.20
C ARG A 133 1.44 7.75 -11.94
N PHE A 134 1.43 7.50 -13.24
CA PHE A 134 2.47 7.86 -14.17
C PHE A 134 2.03 9.04 -15.04
N VAL A 135 2.94 10.00 -15.19
CA VAL A 135 2.81 11.14 -16.12
C VAL A 135 4.02 11.09 -17.03
N ARG A 136 3.80 10.99 -18.34
CA ARG A 136 4.88 10.84 -19.35
C ARG A 136 5.84 9.67 -19.04
N GLY A 137 5.29 8.55 -18.55
CA GLY A 137 6.03 7.33 -18.26
C GLY A 137 6.84 7.32 -16.95
N LYS A 138 6.73 8.37 -16.12
CA LYS A 138 7.38 8.45 -14.80
C LYS A 138 6.37 8.57 -13.67
N ILE A 139 6.69 8.03 -12.50
CA ILE A 139 5.88 8.20 -11.30
C ILE A 139 5.79 9.68 -10.95
N GLU A 140 4.57 10.19 -10.89
CA GLU A 140 4.27 11.50 -10.35
C GLU A 140 3.65 11.37 -8.95
N ASN A 141 2.85 10.33 -8.71
CA ASN A 141 2.21 10.10 -7.42
C ASN A 141 2.18 8.60 -7.05
N VAL A 142 2.32 8.33 -5.76
CA VAL A 142 2.15 7.02 -5.13
C VAL A 142 1.20 7.20 -3.95
N ALA A 143 0.20 6.33 -3.82
CA ALA A 143 -0.80 6.43 -2.76
C ALA A 143 -1.33 5.06 -2.31
N TYR A 144 -1.72 4.97 -1.04
CA TYR A 144 -2.59 3.90 -0.55
C TYR A 144 -4.04 4.35 -0.67
N VAL A 145 -4.87 3.55 -1.35
CA VAL A 145 -6.31 3.79 -1.53
C VAL A 145 -7.07 2.79 -0.68
N TYR A 146 -7.57 3.25 0.46
CA TYR A 146 -8.36 2.43 1.37
C TYR A 146 -9.75 2.15 0.80
N PRO A 147 -10.31 0.94 1.01
CA PRO A 147 -11.69 0.69 0.65
C PRO A 147 -12.58 1.66 1.43
N ARG A 148 -13.59 2.21 0.77
CA ARG A 148 -14.59 3.01 1.50
C ARG A 148 -15.26 2.11 2.52
N PRO A 149 -15.49 2.58 3.76
CA PRO A 149 -16.37 1.89 4.68
C PRO A 149 -17.68 1.63 3.95
N ARG A 150 -18.18 0.39 4.00
CA ARG A 150 -19.60 0.17 3.69
C ARG A 150 -20.34 0.90 4.78
N TYR A 151 -20.87 2.08 4.46
CA TYR A 151 -21.72 2.82 5.36
C TYR A 151 -22.97 1.94 5.55
N ASP A 152 -23.04 1.22 6.67
CA ASP A 152 -24.31 0.68 7.11
C ASP A 152 -25.16 1.89 7.51
N HIS A 153 -26.29 2.04 6.84
CA HIS A 153 -27.12 3.24 6.98
C HIS A 153 -27.88 3.28 8.33
N ASP A 154 -27.68 2.30 9.23
CA ASP A 154 -28.43 2.20 10.49
C ASP A 154 -27.78 2.93 11.68
N ASP A 155 -26.59 3.51 11.51
CA ASP A 155 -25.92 4.26 12.57
C ASP A 155 -26.33 5.74 12.51
N ARG A 156 -27.45 6.06 13.15
CA ARG A 156 -27.89 7.44 13.33
C ARG A 156 -26.87 8.22 14.18
N PHE A 157 -26.53 9.40 13.65
CA PHE A 157 -26.12 10.60 14.39
C PHE A 157 -24.62 10.76 14.73
N TRP A 158 -23.90 11.39 13.79
CA TRP A 158 -22.73 12.28 14.01
C TRP A 158 -21.42 11.65 14.57
N GLY A 159 -20.63 11.04 13.67
CA GLY A 159 -19.16 10.87 13.76
C GLY A 159 -18.46 11.54 12.55
N PRO A 160 -17.13 11.74 12.53
CA PRO A 160 -16.45 12.73 11.66
C PRO A 160 -16.48 12.35 10.18
N ALA A 161 -17.61 12.63 9.53
CA ALA A 161 -17.84 12.52 8.10
C ALA A 161 -17.14 13.63 7.28
N MET A 162 -15.98 14.12 7.74
CA MET A 162 -15.32 15.31 7.19
C MET A 162 -13.80 15.16 6.94
N PHE A 163 -13.23 13.94 6.97
CA PHE A 163 -11.79 13.76 6.68
C PHE A 163 -11.43 12.46 5.95
N TYR A 164 -12.27 12.04 5.01
CA TYR A 164 -11.80 11.12 3.96
C TYR A 164 -11.83 11.89 2.64
N PRO A 165 -10.67 12.10 1.97
CA PRO A 165 -10.69 12.63 0.62
C PRO A 165 -11.44 11.63 -0.25
N ALA A 166 -12.69 11.96 -0.56
CA ALA A 166 -13.49 11.27 -1.55
C ALA A 166 -12.70 11.27 -2.86
N VAL A 167 -12.26 10.10 -3.32
CA VAL A 167 -11.65 9.96 -4.65
C VAL A 167 -12.76 10.04 -5.69
N GLY A 168 -13.18 11.28 -5.91
CA GLY A 168 -13.64 11.85 -7.17
C GLY A 168 -12.65 12.88 -7.69
N PHE A 169 -11.35 12.69 -7.47
CA PHE A 169 -10.29 13.55 -7.99
C PHE A 169 -9.59 12.90 -9.19
N TYR A 170 -10.34 12.76 -10.29
CA TYR A 170 -9.80 13.24 -11.55
C TYR A 170 -10.21 14.70 -11.63
N LEU A 171 -9.27 15.59 -11.90
CA LEU A 171 -9.33 17.07 -11.94
C LEU A 171 -8.64 17.73 -10.74
N TRP A 172 -7.51 18.39 -11.04
CA TRP A 172 -6.82 19.39 -10.23
C TRP A 172 -5.84 18.94 -9.12
N SER A 173 -4.64 18.53 -9.54
CA SER A 173 -3.42 19.05 -8.92
C SER A 173 -3.04 20.36 -9.63
N MET A 174 -3.64 21.47 -9.20
CA MET A 174 -3.03 22.77 -9.47
C MET A 174 -1.69 22.81 -8.74
N ASP A 175 -0.61 22.91 -9.49
CA ASP A 175 0.70 23.37 -9.02
C ASP A 175 0.53 24.80 -8.50
N MET A 176 0.22 24.97 -7.21
CA MET A 176 0.38 26.27 -6.53
C MET A 176 1.87 26.52 -6.28
N ARG A 177 2.64 26.67 -7.37
CA ARG A 177 3.87 27.45 -7.32
C ARG A 177 3.49 28.91 -7.39
N PHE A 178 3.23 29.49 -6.22
CA PHE A 178 3.27 30.94 -6.04
C PHE A 178 4.68 31.44 -6.39
N ARG A 179 4.91 31.78 -7.66
CA ARG A 179 5.97 32.70 -8.05
C ARG A 179 5.49 34.11 -7.71
N GLY A 180 6.15 34.70 -6.73
CA GLY A 180 5.83 35.99 -6.16
C GLY A 180 5.58 37.08 -7.22
N ARG A 181 4.45 37.77 -7.03
CA ARG A 181 4.28 39.16 -7.45
C ARG A 181 3.54 39.86 -6.32
N HIS A 182 4.19 40.88 -5.79
CA HIS A 182 3.80 41.69 -4.65
C HIS A 182 2.33 42.08 -4.65
N TRP A 183 1.67 41.89 -3.50
CA TRP A 183 0.57 42.74 -3.06
C TRP A 183 0.81 43.09 -1.59
N GLY A 184 1.40 44.26 -1.37
CA GLY A 184 1.48 44.88 -0.05
C GLY A 184 0.11 45.42 0.34
N GLY A 185 -0.42 44.94 1.47
CA GLY A 185 -1.71 45.33 2.02
C GLY A 185 -1.70 45.20 3.54
N ASN A 186 -1.22 46.26 4.17
CA ASN A 186 -1.21 46.61 5.60
C ASN A 186 -2.39 46.06 6.44
N TRP A 187 -2.12 45.18 7.41
CA TRP A 187 -3.06 44.84 8.49
C TRP A 187 -2.64 45.53 9.79
N ARG A 188 -3.31 46.63 10.12
CA ARG A 188 -3.24 47.27 11.44
C ARG A 188 -4.16 46.52 12.42
N HIS A 189 -3.59 46.10 13.54
CA HIS A 189 -4.32 45.63 14.72
C HIS A 189 -5.23 46.74 15.27
N GLY A 190 -6.48 46.40 15.55
CA GLY A 190 -7.42 47.26 16.27
C GLY A 190 -8.39 46.40 17.09
N GLY A 191 -8.00 46.06 18.31
CA GLY A 191 -8.90 45.53 19.33
C GLY A 191 -9.71 46.67 19.95
N GLY A 192 -11.02 46.47 20.10
CA GLY A 192 -11.92 47.44 20.72
C GLY A 192 -13.15 46.74 21.29
N HIS A 193 -13.12 46.51 22.60
CA HIS A 193 -14.22 46.04 23.43
C HIS A 193 -15.47 46.93 23.30
N ILE A 194 -16.64 46.31 23.17
CA ILE A 194 -17.95 46.96 23.34
C ILE A 194 -18.41 46.79 24.79
N GLY A 195 -18.58 47.91 25.50
CA GLY A 195 -19.18 47.98 26.84
C GLY A 195 -20.18 49.13 26.88
N GLY A 196 -21.45 48.82 27.12
CA GLY A 196 -22.53 49.79 27.26
C GLY A 196 -22.58 50.44 28.64
N GLY A 197 -23.21 51.62 28.74
CA GLY A 197 -23.63 52.18 30.03
C GLY A 197 -23.66 53.72 30.14
N HIS A 198 -24.82 54.30 29.83
CA HIS A 198 -25.54 55.34 30.60
C HIS A 198 -24.98 56.79 30.83
N ARG A 199 -25.83 57.74 30.39
CA ARG A 199 -26.28 59.05 30.98
C ARG A 199 -25.62 60.42 30.68
N ARG A 200 -26.53 61.28 30.19
CA ARG A 200 -26.78 62.73 30.41
C ARG A 200 -25.78 63.75 29.83
N LYS A 201 -26.27 64.67 29.00
CA LYS A 201 -27.20 65.75 29.38
C LYS A 201 -28.30 65.93 28.34
#